data_AF-A0A7V3MHG2-F1
#
_entry.id   AF-A0A7V3MHG2-F1
#
_cell.length_a   1.000
_cell.length_b   1.000
_cell.length_c   1.000
_cell.angle_alpha   90.00
_cell.angle_beta   90.00
_cell.angle_gamma   90.00
#
_symmetry.space_group_name_H-M   'P 1'
#
loop_
_entity.id
_entity.type
_entity.pdbx_description
1 polymer ?
#
loop_
_entity_poly.entity_id
_entity_poly.type
_entity_poly.pdbx_seq_one_letter_code
_entity_poly.pdbx_strand_id
1 'polypeptide(L)'
;MRVGAGQVLAVAALLGFATPVHVALADTPQSACGTTARCPLGPAPDGGDQGTAERQVMNGYVDNEKGCRPDVTPNPQSVTWDPPGFQPNTGGSGKVTDADPRLGGEFRADWVNGHWHIEYPHC
;
A
#
# COMPACT_ATOMS: atom_id res chain seq x y z
N MET A 1 -63.23 1.00 55.34
CA MET A 1 -61.94 1.51 55.89
C MET A 1 -61.08 1.85 54.68
N ARG A 2 -61.13 3.06 54.10
CA ARG A 2 -60.39 4.31 54.39
C ARG A 2 -58.84 4.20 54.38
N VAL A 3 -58.25 4.90 53.39
CA VAL A 3 -56.94 5.62 53.34
C VAL A 3 -55.69 4.74 53.06
N GLY A 4 -54.73 5.11 52.20
CA GLY A 4 -54.51 6.39 51.52
C GLY A 4 -53.30 6.43 50.58
N ALA A 5 -52.97 7.68 50.25
CA ALA A 5 -52.11 8.15 49.17
C ALA A 5 -50.62 7.81 49.30
N GLY A 6 -49.94 7.80 48.15
CA GLY A 6 -48.48 7.80 48.05
C GLY A 6 -48.04 8.05 46.61
N GLN A 7 -47.97 9.32 46.22
CA GLN A 7 -47.24 9.75 45.03
C GLN A 7 -45.74 9.59 45.27
N VAL A 8 -45.01 9.06 44.28
CA VAL A 8 -43.56 9.24 44.18
C VAL A 8 -43.25 9.60 42.73
N LEU A 9 -42.88 10.87 42.52
CA LEU A 9 -42.19 11.33 41.31
C LEU A 9 -40.79 10.71 41.27
N ALA A 10 -40.39 10.14 40.15
CA ALA A 10 -39.00 9.81 39.86
C ALA A 10 -38.49 10.62 38.67
N VAL A 11 -37.39 11.33 38.92
CA VAL A 11 -36.69 12.28 38.07
C VAL A 11 -35.87 11.56 36.98
N ALA A 12 -35.71 12.24 35.85
CA ALA A 12 -35.06 11.80 34.61
C ALA A 12 -33.61 11.33 34.75
N ALA A 13 -33.25 10.34 33.92
CA ALA A 13 -31.87 10.10 33.50
C ALA A 13 -31.86 9.89 31.96
N LEU A 14 -31.40 10.91 31.23
CA LEU A 14 -31.09 10.82 29.81
C LEU A 14 -29.77 10.05 29.66
N LEU A 15 -29.84 8.78 29.30
CA LEU A 15 -28.68 8.01 28.87
C LEU A 15 -28.40 8.33 27.40
N GLY A 16 -27.45 9.23 27.17
CA GLY A 16 -26.86 9.43 25.85
C GLY A 16 -26.01 8.21 25.48
N PHE A 17 -26.55 7.35 24.63
CA PHE A 17 -25.78 6.26 24.03
C PHE A 17 -24.94 6.83 22.88
N ALA A 18 -23.63 6.99 23.12
CA ALA A 18 -22.66 7.20 22.07
C ALA A 18 -22.62 5.93 21.21
N THR A 19 -23.08 6.00 19.97
CA THR A 19 -22.96 4.90 19.02
C THR A 19 -21.48 4.70 18.68
N PRO A 20 -20.92 3.49 18.83
CA PRO A 20 -19.58 3.23 18.32
C PRO A 20 -19.60 3.37 16.80
N VAL A 21 -18.88 4.36 16.26
CA VAL A 21 -18.57 4.44 14.84
C VAL A 21 -17.78 3.18 14.50
N HIS A 22 -18.46 2.20 13.92
CA HIS A 22 -17.79 1.05 13.33
C HIS A 22 -17.06 1.59 12.11
N VAL A 23 -15.74 1.69 12.21
CA VAL A 23 -14.88 1.85 11.03
C VAL A 23 -15.12 0.60 10.20
N ALA A 24 -15.93 0.73 9.15
CA ALA A 24 -16.09 -0.31 8.15
C ALA A 24 -14.71 -0.48 7.49
N LEU A 25 -14.00 -1.52 7.91
CA LEU A 25 -12.89 -2.07 7.12
C LEU A 25 -13.46 -2.33 5.73
N ALA A 26 -12.90 -1.65 4.72
CA ALA A 26 -13.31 -1.81 3.35
C ALA A 26 -13.29 -3.31 3.00
N ASP A 27 -14.47 -3.87 2.72
CA ASP A 27 -14.59 -5.23 2.22
C ASP A 27 -13.76 -5.33 0.94
N THR A 28 -12.63 -6.00 1.05
CA THR A 28 -11.83 -6.36 -0.13
C THR A 28 -12.70 -7.29 -0.95
N PRO A 29 -12.95 -6.99 -2.24
CA PRO A 29 -13.80 -7.85 -3.04
C PRO A 29 -13.13 -9.24 -3.13
N GLN A 30 -13.93 -10.32 -3.07
CA GLN A 30 -13.47 -11.70 -3.05
C GLN A 30 -13.95 -12.40 -4.33
N SER A 31 -13.07 -13.14 -5.03
CA SER A 31 -13.47 -14.04 -6.12
C SER A 31 -13.54 -15.47 -5.65
N ALA A 32 -14.40 -16.26 -6.31
CA ALA A 32 -14.44 -17.70 -6.11
C ALA A 32 -13.29 -18.36 -6.90
N CYS A 33 -12.41 -19.07 -6.19
CA CYS A 33 -11.44 -19.98 -6.80
C CYS A 33 -11.73 -21.37 -6.26
N GLY A 34 -12.57 -22.11 -6.97
CA GLY A 34 -13.00 -23.46 -6.59
C GLY A 34 -14.30 -23.52 -5.78
N THR A 35 -14.77 -24.73 -5.52
CA THR A 35 -16.16 -25.04 -5.10
C THR A 35 -16.51 -24.59 -3.67
N THR A 36 -15.53 -24.21 -2.85
CA THR A 36 -15.75 -23.84 -1.44
C THR A 36 -14.82 -22.73 -0.91
N ALA A 37 -13.89 -22.22 -1.72
CA ALA A 37 -12.90 -21.24 -1.25
C ALA A 37 -13.05 -19.87 -1.94
N ARG A 38 -13.09 -18.82 -1.11
CA ARG A 38 -12.95 -17.44 -1.57
C ARG A 38 -11.46 -17.12 -1.62
N CYS A 39 -10.95 -16.80 -2.80
CA CYS A 39 -9.57 -16.35 -2.94
C CYS A 39 -9.48 -14.83 -2.82
N PRO A 40 -8.33 -14.32 -2.32
CA PRO A 40 -7.98 -12.92 -2.48
C PRO A 40 -8.09 -12.52 -3.96
N LEU A 41 -8.73 -11.38 -4.24
CA LEU A 41 -8.77 -10.80 -5.59
C LEU A 41 -7.45 -10.14 -6.01
N GLY A 42 -6.58 -9.83 -5.05
CA GLY A 42 -5.33 -9.13 -5.31
C GLY A 42 -4.22 -10.07 -5.80
N PRO A 43 -3.20 -9.52 -6.48
CA PRO A 43 -1.95 -10.25 -6.66
C PRO A 43 -1.41 -10.70 -5.29
N ALA A 44 -0.71 -11.83 -5.27
CA ALA A 44 -0.04 -12.27 -4.06
C ALA A 44 0.91 -11.15 -3.58
N PRO A 45 1.10 -10.99 -2.26
CA PRO A 45 2.14 -10.09 -1.75
C PRO A 45 3.49 -10.43 -2.37
N ASP A 46 4.24 -9.39 -2.71
CA ASP A 46 5.64 -9.51 -3.10
C ASP A 46 6.49 -9.95 -1.88
N GLY A 47 7.76 -10.30 -2.11
CA GLY A 47 8.75 -10.31 -1.04
C GLY A 47 9.20 -8.88 -0.71
N GLY A 48 9.24 -8.53 0.58
CA GLY A 48 9.84 -7.27 1.06
C GLY A 48 11.37 -7.32 1.11
N ASP A 49 12.00 -8.21 0.34
CA ASP A 49 13.44 -8.39 0.23
C ASP A 49 14.05 -7.54 -0.90
N GLN A 50 15.36 -7.37 -0.87
CA GLN A 50 16.09 -6.50 -1.81
C GLN A 50 15.97 -6.99 -3.26
N GLY A 51 16.03 -8.30 -3.49
CA GLY A 51 15.98 -8.85 -4.84
C GLY A 51 14.63 -8.61 -5.51
N THR A 52 13.54 -8.74 -4.73
CA THR A 52 12.21 -8.38 -5.22
C THR A 52 12.09 -6.87 -5.45
N ALA A 53 12.62 -6.03 -4.56
CA ALA A 53 12.60 -4.58 -4.71
C ALA A 53 13.33 -4.13 -5.99
N GLU A 54 14.57 -4.58 -6.19
CA GLU A 54 15.39 -4.19 -7.34
C GLU A 54 14.78 -4.65 -8.67
N ARG A 55 14.19 -5.85 -8.70
CA ARG A 55 13.45 -6.31 -9.88
C ARG A 55 12.27 -5.39 -10.20
N GLN A 56 11.49 -4.99 -9.19
CA GLN A 56 10.37 -4.07 -9.41
C GLN A 56 10.85 -2.67 -9.81
N VAL A 57 11.96 -2.18 -9.26
CA VAL A 57 12.59 -0.91 -9.65
C VAL A 57 13.05 -0.94 -11.11
N MET A 58 13.65 -2.04 -11.58
CA MET A 58 14.08 -2.14 -12.99
C MET A 58 12.87 -2.21 -13.94
N ASN A 59 11.85 -3.00 -13.60
CA ASN A 59 10.63 -3.11 -14.40
C ASN A 59 9.89 -1.77 -14.49
N GLY A 60 9.67 -1.12 -13.35
CA GLY A 60 9.00 0.18 -13.29
C GLY A 60 9.78 1.26 -14.05
N TYR A 61 11.11 1.21 -14.03
CA TYR A 61 11.95 2.15 -14.77
C TYR A 61 11.78 1.98 -16.28
N VAL A 62 11.78 0.73 -16.77
CA VAL A 62 11.53 0.44 -18.19
C VAL A 62 10.16 0.96 -18.63
N ASP A 63 9.14 0.81 -17.77
CA ASP A 63 7.79 1.30 -18.08
C ASP A 63 7.69 2.83 -18.01
N ASN A 64 8.38 3.47 -17.07
CA ASN A 64 8.50 4.93 -16.99
C ASN A 64 9.16 5.51 -18.25
N GLU A 65 10.29 4.93 -18.68
CA GLU A 65 11.04 5.39 -19.85
C GLU A 65 10.22 5.27 -21.15
N LYS A 66 9.39 4.23 -21.31
CA LYS A 66 8.47 4.13 -22.46
C LYS A 66 7.51 5.33 -22.54
N GLY A 67 7.12 5.89 -21.39
CA GLY A 67 6.27 7.08 -21.31
C GLY A 67 7.04 8.38 -21.53
N CYS A 68 8.23 8.51 -20.94
CA CYS A 68 9.04 9.71 -21.00
C CYS A 68 9.75 9.89 -22.36
N ARG A 69 10.33 8.81 -22.88
CA ARG A 69 11.28 8.79 -24.01
C ARG A 69 10.98 7.60 -24.93
N PRO A 70 9.89 7.65 -25.71
CA PRO A 70 9.44 6.50 -26.51
C PRO A 70 10.39 6.11 -27.66
N ASP A 71 11.36 6.97 -28.00
CA ASP A 71 12.34 6.77 -29.07
C ASP A 71 13.63 6.08 -28.58
N VAL A 72 13.80 5.89 -27.27
CA VAL A 72 14.94 5.15 -26.70
C VAL A 72 14.48 3.80 -26.16
N THR A 73 15.38 2.82 -26.18
CA THR A 73 15.13 1.51 -25.58
C THR A 73 15.89 1.42 -24.25
N PRO A 74 15.21 1.49 -23.10
CA PRO A 74 15.87 1.39 -21.79
C PRO A 74 16.45 -0.01 -21.58
N ASN A 75 17.61 -0.08 -20.94
CA ASN A 75 18.32 -1.31 -20.62
C ASN A 75 19.00 -1.18 -19.24
N PRO A 76 18.22 -1.19 -18.15
CA PRO A 76 18.76 -1.04 -16.80
C PRO A 76 19.73 -2.18 -16.47
N GLN A 77 20.90 -1.83 -15.94
CA GLN A 77 21.96 -2.78 -15.59
C GLN A 77 22.02 -3.04 -14.09
N SER A 78 21.80 -2.01 -13.27
CA SER A 78 21.94 -2.11 -11.83
C SER A 78 21.11 -1.08 -11.08
N VAL A 79 20.81 -1.40 -9.83
CA VAL A 79 20.25 -0.48 -8.84
C VAL A 79 21.32 -0.20 -7.79
N THR A 80 21.50 1.08 -7.45
CA THR A 80 22.33 1.50 -6.32
C THR A 80 21.43 2.20 -5.31
N TRP A 81 21.43 1.73 -4.06
CA TRP A 81 20.67 2.34 -2.98
C TRP A 81 21.49 3.45 -2.32
N ASP A 82 20.88 4.61 -2.14
CA ASP A 82 21.50 5.71 -1.40
C ASP A 82 21.58 5.35 0.10
N PRO A 83 22.58 5.85 0.85
CA PRO A 83 22.63 5.65 2.30
C PRO A 83 21.29 6.03 2.97
N PRO A 84 20.75 5.21 3.89
CA PRO A 84 21.40 4.10 4.61
C PRO A 84 21.46 2.77 3.85
N GLY A 85 21.04 2.72 2.58
CA GLY A 85 20.87 1.51 1.79
C GLY A 85 19.45 0.98 1.84
N PHE A 86 19.23 -0.17 1.20
CA PHE A 86 17.94 -0.87 1.23
C PHE A 86 17.54 -1.29 2.65
N GLN A 87 16.29 -1.04 3.02
CA GLN A 87 15.69 -1.50 4.27
C GLN A 87 14.60 -2.56 3.97
N PRO A 88 14.75 -3.81 4.42
CA PRO A 88 13.75 -4.85 4.22
C PRO A 88 12.36 -4.46 4.73
N ASN A 89 11.31 -4.77 3.95
CA ASN A 89 9.92 -4.42 4.22
C ASN A 89 9.67 -2.93 4.48
N THR A 90 10.57 -2.06 4.02
CA THR A 90 10.45 -0.60 4.16
C THR A 90 10.77 0.07 2.84
N GLY A 91 11.92 -0.26 2.23
CA GLY A 91 12.37 0.29 0.96
C GLY A 91 13.56 1.25 1.11
N GLY A 92 13.54 2.34 0.36
CA GLY A 92 14.62 3.32 0.30
C GLY A 92 14.61 4.12 -1.00
N SER A 93 15.60 4.97 -1.18
CA SER A 93 15.85 5.67 -2.45
C SER A 93 17.16 5.21 -3.08
N GLY A 94 17.33 5.54 -4.35
CA GLY A 94 18.55 5.20 -5.05
C GLY A 94 18.55 5.67 -6.48
N LYS A 95 19.46 5.08 -7.26
CA LYS A 95 19.60 5.32 -8.69
C LYS A 95 19.59 4.03 -9.50
N VAL A 96 18.90 4.06 -10.63
CA VAL A 96 19.05 3.08 -11.70
C VAL A 96 20.19 3.51 -12.61
N THR A 97 21.10 2.59 -12.89
CA THR A 97 22.12 2.77 -13.94
C THR A 97 21.68 1.99 -15.18
N ASP A 98 21.60 2.70 -16.31
CA ASP A 98 21.28 2.12 -17.61
C ASP A 98 22.56 1.86 -18.43
N ALA A 99 22.47 0.99 -19.42
CA ALA A 99 23.54 0.77 -20.38
C ALA A 99 23.76 2.01 -21.28
N ASP A 100 22.71 2.77 -21.58
CA ASP A 100 22.84 4.09 -22.22
C ASP A 100 23.17 5.14 -21.14
N PRO A 101 24.34 5.80 -21.20
CA PRO A 101 24.77 6.78 -20.19
C PRO A 101 23.92 8.06 -20.16
N ARG A 102 23.02 8.24 -21.12
CA ARG A 102 22.05 9.35 -21.16
C ARG A 102 20.76 9.03 -20.39
N LEU A 103 20.57 7.76 -20.04
CA LEU A 103 19.43 7.24 -19.28
C LEU A 103 19.85 6.85 -17.86
N GLY A 104 18.91 6.28 -17.11
CA GLY A 104 19.00 6.08 -15.68
C GLY A 104 18.41 7.27 -14.92
N GLY A 105 18.41 7.18 -13.60
CA GLY A 105 17.77 8.21 -12.80
C GLY A 105 17.52 7.78 -11.38
N GLU A 106 17.02 8.73 -10.60
CA GLU A 106 16.63 8.52 -9.21
C GLU A 106 15.29 7.79 -9.12
N PHE A 107 15.13 7.02 -8.06
CA PHE A 107 13.85 6.40 -7.70
C PHE A 107 13.63 6.48 -6.19
N ARG A 108 12.38 6.31 -5.78
CA ARG A 108 11.98 6.02 -4.40
C ARG A 108 11.13 4.78 -4.39
N ALA A 109 11.42 3.84 -3.51
CA ALA A 109 10.68 2.61 -3.34
C ALA A 109 10.18 2.50 -1.90
N ASP A 110 8.89 2.31 -1.75
CA ASP A 110 8.20 2.13 -0.47
C ASP A 110 7.50 0.79 -0.44
N TRP A 111 7.67 0.05 0.65
CA TRP A 111 6.96 -1.20 0.88
C TRP A 111 5.65 -0.96 1.60
N VAL A 112 4.52 -1.13 0.89
CA VAL A 112 3.20 -0.82 1.42
C VAL A 112 2.27 -2.03 1.24
N ASN A 113 1.74 -2.53 2.35
CA ASN A 113 0.73 -3.61 2.38
C ASN A 113 1.12 -4.87 1.58
N GLY A 114 2.41 -5.22 1.57
CA GLY A 114 2.88 -6.40 0.85
C GLY A 114 3.22 -6.14 -0.62
N HIS A 115 3.33 -4.88 -1.04
CA HIS A 115 3.64 -4.52 -2.42
C HIS A 115 4.68 -3.39 -2.48
N TRP A 116 5.48 -3.38 -3.55
CA TRP A 116 6.39 -2.28 -3.85
C TRP A 116 5.65 -1.14 -4.54
N HIS A 117 5.69 0.05 -3.95
CA HIS A 117 5.30 1.31 -4.58
C HIS A 117 6.58 2.03 -5.01
N ILE A 118 6.71 2.40 -6.28
CA ILE A 118 7.94 2.97 -6.81
C ILE A 118 7.65 4.24 -7.60
N GLU A 119 8.35 5.31 -7.25
CA GLU A 119 8.26 6.62 -7.89
C GLU A 119 9.55 6.92 -8.67
N TYR A 120 9.40 7.49 -9.86
CA TYR A 120 10.49 8.02 -10.68
C TYR A 120 10.28 9.53 -10.82
N PRO A 121 11.06 10.38 -10.11
CA PRO A 121 10.79 11.81 -10.04
C PRO A 121 10.97 12.58 -11.35
N HIS A 122 11.56 11.94 -12.37
CA HIS A 122 12.01 12.62 -13.59
C HIS A 122 11.67 11.85 -14.86
N CYS A 123 11.40 12.64 -15.90
CA CYS A 123 11.56 12.39 -17.32
C CYS A 123 12.55 13.46 -17.84
#